data_AF-A0A3D5PRW3-F1
#
_entry.id   AF-A0A3D5PRW3-F1
#
_cell.length_a   1.000
_cell.length_b   1.000
_cell.length_c   1.000
_cell.angle_alpha   90.00
_cell.angle_beta   90.00
_cell.angle_gamma   90.00
#
_symmetry.space_group_name_H-M   'P 1'
#
loop_
_entity.id
_entity.type
_entity.pdbx_description
1 polymer ?
#
loop_
_entity_poly.entity_id
_entity_poly.type
_entity_poly.pdbx_seq_one_letter_code
_entity_poly.pdbx_strand_id
1 'polypeptide(L)' 'MTRATVASFNVKNLIGAEQEYYTFQSYTTEEHAWKAAWLADQIVTLDADVVGFQEIFEEAALRAVIR' A
#
# COMPACT_ATOMS: atom_id res chain seq x y z
N MET A 1 -12.21 -29.63 -4.40
CA MET A 1 -12.14 -28.26 -4.96
C MET A 1 -11.26 -27.45 -4.03
N THR A 2 -10.21 -26.83 -4.54
CA THR A 2 -9.36 -25.92 -3.75
C THR A 2 -10.13 -24.62 -3.53
N ARG A 3 -10.17 -24.12 -2.29
CA ARG A 3 -10.74 -22.79 -1.97
C ARG A 3 -9.59 -21.78 -2.05
N ALA A 4 -9.89 -20.57 -2.52
CA ALA A 4 -8.97 -19.45 -2.50
C ALA A 4 -9.68 -18.21 -1.95
N THR A 5 -8.97 -17.38 -1.21
CA THR A 5 -9.41 -16.06 -0.72
C THR A 5 -8.83 -14.96 -1.60
N VAL A 6 -9.67 -13.99 -1.98
CA VAL A 6 -9.26 -12.86 -2.83
C VAL A 6 -9.68 -11.57 -2.14
N ALA A 7 -8.73 -10.65 -1.96
CA ALA A 7 -8.96 -9.34 -1.39
C ALA A 7 -8.70 -8.23 -2.43
N SER A 8 -9.46 -7.14 -2.32
CA SER A 8 -9.21 -5.89 -3.05
C SER A 8 -8.90 -4.81 -2.04
N PHE A 9 -7.79 -4.08 -2.23
CA PHE A 9 -7.32 -3.08 -1.29
C PHE A 9 -6.90 -1.79 -2.00
N ASN A 10 -7.68 -0.74 -1.81
CA ASN A 10 -7.28 0.61 -2.15
C ASN A 10 -6.41 1.19 -1.02
N VAL A 11 -5.15 1.50 -1.33
CA VAL A 11 -4.17 1.96 -0.34
C VAL A 11 -4.10 3.47 -0.20
N LYS A 12 -5.06 4.18 -0.82
CA LYS A 12 -5.26 5.63 -0.75
C LYS A 12 -3.96 6.36 -1.09
N ASN A 13 -3.57 6.44 -2.36
CA ASN A 13 -2.35 7.08 -2.92
C ASN A 13 -0.97 6.64 -2.37
N LEU A 14 -0.55 5.39 -2.58
CA LEU A 14 0.81 4.95 -2.23
C LEU A 14 1.84 5.45 -3.25
N ILE A 15 2.76 6.30 -2.79
CA ILE A 15 3.83 6.94 -3.53
C ILE A 15 5.05 7.08 -2.60
N GLY A 16 6.25 7.33 -3.12
CA GLY A 16 7.43 7.63 -2.32
C GLY A 16 7.29 8.89 -1.43
N ALA A 17 8.14 8.98 -0.41
CA ALA A 17 8.20 10.15 0.48
C ALA A 17 8.51 11.44 -0.30
N GLU A 18 7.97 12.56 0.18
CA GLU A 18 8.19 13.92 -0.38
C GLU A 18 7.72 14.10 -1.83
N GLN A 19 6.94 13.15 -2.36
CA GLN A 19 6.31 13.28 -3.66
C GLN A 19 4.88 13.83 -3.55
N GLU A 20 4.51 14.69 -4.50
CA GLU A 20 3.17 15.24 -4.61
C GLU A 20 2.24 14.20 -5.26
N TYR A 21 1.25 13.70 -4.49
CA TYR A 21 0.25 12.75 -5.00
C TYR A 21 -1.07 13.43 -5.41
N TYR A 22 -1.38 14.59 -4.82
CA TYR A 22 -2.45 15.50 -5.24
C TYR A 22 -1.95 16.94 -5.05
N THR A 23 -2.54 17.91 -5.75
CA THR A 23 -2.09 19.30 -5.68
C THR A 23 -2.04 19.79 -4.23
N PHE A 24 -0.85 20.24 -3.81
CA PHE A 24 -0.51 20.68 -2.45
C PHE A 24 -0.54 19.59 -1.38
N GLN A 25 -0.53 18.32 -1.75
CA GLN A 25 -0.52 17.18 -0.84
C GLN A 25 0.67 16.28 -1.11
N SER A 26 1.48 16.09 -0.08
CA SER A 26 2.63 15.20 -0.08
C SER A 26 2.75 14.54 1.28
N TYR A 27 3.44 13.40 1.33
CA TYR A 27 3.82 12.79 2.59
C TYR A 27 5.14 13.38 3.08
N THR A 28 5.19 13.79 4.34
CA THR A 28 6.47 13.87 5.04
C THR A 28 7.11 12.47 5.11
N THR A 29 8.41 12.43 5.35
CA THR A 29 9.14 11.15 5.54
C THR A 29 8.52 10.30 6.65
N GLU A 30 8.07 10.93 7.74
CA GLU A 30 7.46 10.24 8.89
C GLU A 30 6.07 9.68 8.55
N GLU A 31 5.21 10.47 7.89
CA GLU A 31 3.89 9.99 7.46
C GLU A 31 3.99 8.86 6.45
N HIS A 32 4.96 8.92 5.53
CA HIS A 32 5.24 7.84 4.60
C HIS A 32 5.64 6.56 5.36
N ALA A 33 6.50 6.66 6.36
CA ALA A 33 6.91 5.51 7.18
C ALA A 33 5.73 4.90 7.96
N TRP A 34 4.88 5.72 8.58
CA TRP A 34 3.66 5.25 9.26
C TRP A 34 2.69 4.58 8.30
N LYS A 35 2.51 5.15 7.11
CA LYS A 35 1.65 4.57 6.08
C LYS A 35 2.17 3.22 5.59
N ALA A 36 3.49 3.10 5.38
CA ALA A 36 4.11 1.84 5.00
C ALA A 36 3.91 0.77 6.08
N ALA A 37 4.12 1.12 7.35
CA ALA A 37 3.89 0.22 8.49
C ALA A 37 2.42 -0.21 8.60
N TRP A 38 1.48 0.74 8.47
CA TRP A 38 0.05 0.45 8.45
C TRP A 38 -0.32 -0.47 7.28
N LEU A 39 0.18 -0.20 6.07
CA LEU A 39 -0.12 -1.03 4.90
C LEU A 39 0.37 -2.47 5.09
N ALA A 40 1.57 -2.65 5.64
CA ALA A 40 2.12 -3.98 5.94
C ALA A 40 1.23 -4.75 6.92
N ASP A 41 0.80 -4.10 8.00
CA ASP A 41 -0.09 -4.70 9.02
C ASP A 41 -1.45 -5.10 8.42
N GLN A 42 -2.01 -4.27 7.54
CA GLN A 42 -3.27 -4.59 6.86
C GLN A 42 -3.13 -5.79 5.91
N ILE A 43 -2.03 -5.90 5.17
CA ILE A 43 -1.78 -7.05 4.28
C ILE A 43 -1.69 -8.35 5.09
N VAL A 44 -1.00 -8.33 6.23
CA VAL A 44 -0.93 -9.50 7.14
C VAL A 44 -2.31 -9.83 7.70
N THR A 45 -3.08 -8.82 8.09
CA THR A 45 -4.43 -9.01 8.65
C THR A 45 -5.43 -9.57 7.62
N LEU A 46 -5.28 -9.21 6.34
CA LEU A 46 -6.15 -9.69 5.26
C LEU A 46 -6.02 -11.19 5.03
N ASP A 47 -4.82 -11.76 5.21
CA ASP A 47 -4.52 -13.20 5.06
C ASP A 47 -5.16 -13.83 3.81
N ALA A 48 -5.09 -13.11 2.70
CA ALA A 48 -5.69 -13.51 1.44
C ALA A 48 -4.68 -14.19 0.51
N ASP A 49 -5.08 -15.25 -0.19
CA ASP A 49 -4.23 -15.94 -1.17
C ASP A 49 -3.84 -15.01 -2.34
N VAL A 50 -4.74 -14.09 -2.71
CA VAL A 50 -4.51 -13.08 -3.75
C VAL A 50 -5.01 -11.72 -3.27
N VAL A 51 -4.14 -10.69 -3.36
CA VAL A 51 -4.50 -9.30 -3.06
C VAL A 51 -4.35 -8.45 -4.32
N GLY A 52 -5.43 -7.80 -4.74
CA GLY A 52 -5.41 -6.77 -5.78
C GLY A 52 -5.33 -5.38 -5.17
N PHE A 53 -4.33 -4.59 -5.57
CA PHE A 53 -4.12 -3.23 -5.06
C PHE A 53 -4.69 -2.17 -6.00
N GLN A 54 -5.17 -1.06 -5.43
CA GLN A 54 -5.54 0.16 -6.16
C GLN A 54 -4.83 1.37 -5.56
N GLU A 55 -4.68 2.43 -6.35
CA GLU A 55 -3.97 3.66 -5.95
C GLU A 55 -2.50 3.44 -5.57
N ILE A 56 -1.83 2.56 -6.31
CA ILE A 56 -0.37 2.45 -6.34
C ILE A 56 0.14 3.39 -7.43
N PHE A 57 0.79 4.48 -7.03
CA PHE A 57 1.29 5.50 -7.97
C PHE A 57 2.73 5.16 -8.37
N GLU A 58 3.47 4.48 -7.49
CA GLU A 58 4.81 3.96 -7.76
C GLU A 58 4.96 2.50 -7.34
N GLU A 59 5.41 1.65 -8.26
CA GLU A 59 5.68 0.24 -7.98
C GLU A 59 6.75 0.06 -6.89
N ALA A 60 7.77 0.93 -6.87
CA ALA A 60 8.84 0.89 -5.88
C ALA A 60 8.33 1.07 -4.45
N ALA A 61 7.30 1.91 -4.25
CA ALA A 61 6.69 2.12 -2.93
C ALA A 61 5.96 0.87 -2.44
N LEU A 62 5.24 0.16 -3.33
CA LEU A 62 4.62 -1.12 -2.97
C LEU A 62 5.68 -2.18 -2.64
N ARG A 63 6.72 -2.31 -3.47
CA ARG A 63 7.82 -3.27 -3.27
C ARG A 63 8.59 -3.06 -1.97
N ALA A 64 8.63 -1.84 -1.46
CA ALA A 64 9.25 -1.55 -0.17
C ALA A 64 8.45 -2.12 1.01
N VAL A 65 7.14 -2.29 0.87
CA VAL A 65 6.22 -2.79 1.91
C VAL A 65 6.12 -4.31 1.91
N ILE A 66 6.01 -4.94 0.72
CA ILE A 66 5.73 -6.39 0.58
C ILE A 66 6.99 -7.27 0.51
N ARG A 67 8.12 -6.75 0.97
CA ARG A 67 9.44 -7.35 0.75
C ARG A 67 9.72 -8.58 1.61
#